data_AF-A0A2D5QQJ6-F1
#
_entry.id   AF-A0A2D5QQJ6-F1
#
_cell.length_a   1.000
_cell.length_b   1.000
_cell.length_c   1.000
_cell.angle_alpha   90.00
_cell.angle_beta   90.00
_cell.angle_gamma   90.00
#
_symmetry.space_group_name_H-M   'P 1'
#
loop_
_entity.id
_entity.type
_entity.pdbx_description
1 polymer ?
#
loop_
_entity_poly.entity_id
_entity_poly.type
_entity_poly.pdbx_seq_one_letter_code
_entity_poly.pdbx_strand_id
1 'polypeptide(L)'
;MDLTPLHPKIVHIPLALAVILPMLNMTLILSWWRQWLPRRVWLISACLHAVMTFGSLVAMQTGESDLDVVEKVVNKSKITEHEEAAELFLWANVMTMLLALVAAIAENEKQGLQFAIICTVLSAVGAFLAIEAGDYGGKLVYKYGAGRAFSPSKYGGIADLPKSVD
;
A
#
# COMPACT_ATOMS: atom_id res chain seq x y z
N MET A 1 -15.58 21.77 13.21
CA MET A 1 -16.00 20.83 12.15
C MET A 1 -15.09 19.63 12.31
N ASP A 2 -15.64 18.44 12.56
CA ASP A 2 -14.83 17.23 12.68
C ASP A 2 -14.30 16.88 11.29
N LEU A 3 -13.04 17.22 11.01
CA LEU A 3 -12.32 16.75 9.84
C LEU A 3 -12.09 15.26 10.04
N THR A 4 -12.94 14.41 9.49
CA THR A 4 -12.67 12.97 9.51
C THR A 4 -11.52 12.69 8.55
N PRO A 5 -10.36 12.22 9.03
CA PRO A 5 -9.22 11.96 8.16
C PRO A 5 -9.60 10.87 7.16
N LEU A 6 -9.43 11.16 5.87
CA LEU A 6 -9.79 10.24 4.78
C LEU A 6 -8.73 9.16 4.59
N HIS A 7 -7.47 9.52 4.79
CA HIS A 7 -6.33 8.64 4.57
C HIS A 7 -6.47 7.29 5.32
N PRO A 8 -6.77 7.24 6.63
CA PRO A 8 -6.94 5.97 7.35
C PRO A 8 -8.07 5.09 6.81
N LYS A 9 -9.07 5.64 6.12
CA LYS A 9 -10.16 4.84 5.53
C LYS A 9 -9.71 4.20 4.22
N ILE A 10 -8.97 4.95 3.40
CA ILE A 10 -8.58 4.53 2.05
C ILE A 10 -7.46 3.47 2.09
N VAL A 11 -6.51 3.58 3.03
CA VAL A 11 -5.36 2.66 3.14
C VAL A 11 -5.73 1.19 3.36
N HIS A 12 -6.95 0.89 3.83
CA HIS A 12 -7.38 -0.49 4.06
C HIS A 12 -7.49 -1.30 2.76
N ILE A 13 -7.86 -0.66 1.65
CA ILE A 13 -8.01 -1.33 0.36
C ILE A 13 -6.65 -1.85 -0.15
N PRO A 14 -5.62 -0.99 -0.35
CA PRO A 14 -4.33 -1.48 -0.82
C PRO A 14 -3.65 -2.42 0.19
N LEU A 15 -3.82 -2.20 1.50
CA LEU A 15 -3.23 -3.08 2.51
C LEU A 15 -3.82 -4.49 2.49
N ALA A 16 -5.15 -4.62 2.39
CA ALA A 16 -5.80 -5.92 2.30
C ALA A 16 -5.39 -6.67 1.02
N LEU A 17 -5.34 -5.96 -0.11
CA LEU A 17 -4.90 -6.55 -1.38
C LEU A 17 -3.44 -6.98 -1.33
N ALA A 18 -2.55 -6.21 -0.69
CA ALA A 18 -1.14 -6.54 -0.60
C ALA A 18 -0.91 -7.89 0.09
N VAL A 19 -1.72 -8.23 1.11
CA VAL A 19 -1.63 -9.52 1.82
C VAL A 19 -2.24 -10.67 1.00
N ILE A 20 -3.34 -10.42 0.28
CA ILE A 20 -4.08 -11.47 -0.44
C ILE A 20 -3.41 -11.82 -1.79
N LEU A 21 -2.87 -10.85 -2.50
CA LEU A 21 -2.36 -11.01 -3.86
C LEU A 21 -1.21 -12.02 -4.02
N PRO A 22 -0.23 -12.13 -3.10
CA PRO A 22 0.80 -13.15 -3.20
C PRO A 22 0.20 -14.57 -3.18
N MET A 23 -0.81 -14.80 -2.34
CA MET A 23 -1.51 -16.09 -2.25
C MET A 23 -2.31 -16.36 -3.52
N LEU A 24 -3.04 -15.37 -4.02
CA LEU A 24 -3.74 -15.46 -5.30
C LEU A 24 -2.77 -15.80 -6.43
N ASN A 25 -1.67 -15.07 -6.55
CA ASN A 25 -0.67 -15.26 -7.61
C ASN A 25 -0.09 -16.68 -7.55
N MET A 26 0.21 -17.22 -6.35
CA MET A 26 0.62 -18.62 -6.20
C MET A 26 -0.43 -19.60 -6.71
N THR A 27 -1.73 -19.39 -6.42
CA THR A 27 -2.80 -20.25 -6.95
C THR A 27 -2.95 -20.15 -8.47
N LEU A 28 -2.72 -18.97 -9.05
CA LEU A 28 -2.76 -18.76 -10.51
C LEU A 28 -1.57 -19.45 -11.20
N ILE A 29 -0.36 -19.39 -10.65
CA ILE A 29 0.79 -20.17 -11.14
C ILE A 29 0.44 -21.66 -11.11
N LEU A 30 -0.05 -22.17 -9.98
CA LEU A 30 -0.35 -23.60 -9.84
C LEU A 30 -1.42 -24.06 -10.84
N SER A 31 -2.47 -23.25 -11.03
CA SER A 31 -3.55 -23.54 -11.97
C SER A 31 -3.07 -23.53 -13.43
N TRP A 32 -2.19 -22.59 -13.79
CA TRP A 32 -1.57 -22.55 -15.12
C TRP A 32 -0.63 -23.75 -15.32
N TRP A 33 0.23 -24.05 -14.36
CA TRP A 33 1.17 -25.18 -14.45
C TRP A 33 0.44 -26.52 -14.60
N ARG A 34 -0.70 -26.70 -13.91
CA ARG A 34 -1.58 -27.87 -14.05
C ARG A 34 -2.48 -27.85 -15.28
N GLN A 35 -2.37 -26.84 -16.15
CA GLN A 35 -3.19 -26.65 -17.36
C GLN A 35 -4.70 -26.58 -17.05
N TRP A 36 -5.08 -26.14 -15.85
CA TRP A 36 -6.49 -25.95 -15.45
C TRP A 36 -7.07 -24.65 -16.01
N LEU A 37 -6.23 -23.62 -16.12
CA LEU A 37 -6.62 -22.30 -16.60
C LEU A 37 -5.63 -21.82 -17.67
N PRO A 38 -6.10 -21.08 -18.69
CA PRO A 38 -5.22 -20.51 -19.70
C PRO A 38 -4.42 -19.34 -19.11
N ARG A 39 -3.27 -19.04 -19.71
CA ARG A 39 -2.40 -17.90 -19.36
C ARG A 39 -3.15 -16.57 -19.16
N ARG A 40 -4.18 -16.29 -19.96
CA ARG A 40 -4.99 -15.06 -19.89
C ARG A 40 -5.62 -14.81 -18.51
N VAL A 41 -5.71 -15.82 -17.65
CA VAL A 41 -6.14 -15.66 -16.25
C VAL A 41 -5.24 -14.67 -15.48
N TRP A 42 -3.99 -14.47 -15.89
CA TRP A 42 -3.08 -13.48 -15.30
C TRP A 42 -3.55 -12.03 -15.43
N LEU A 43 -4.49 -11.74 -16.34
CA LEU A 43 -5.17 -10.45 -16.38
C LEU A 43 -5.91 -10.14 -15.06
N ILE A 44 -6.39 -11.17 -14.33
CA ILE A 44 -7.01 -10.98 -13.02
C ILE A 44 -5.98 -10.41 -12.03
N SER A 45 -4.78 -11.00 -11.98
CA SER A 45 -3.68 -10.49 -11.14
C SER A 45 -3.32 -9.06 -11.52
N ALA A 46 -3.16 -8.78 -12.82
CA ALA A 46 -2.85 -7.44 -13.32
C ALA A 46 -3.93 -6.41 -12.93
N CYS A 47 -5.22 -6.73 -13.10
CA CYS A 47 -6.32 -5.84 -12.74
C CYS A 47 -6.37 -5.56 -11.23
N LEU A 48 -6.16 -6.57 -10.39
CA LEU A 48 -6.17 -6.37 -8.93
C LEU A 48 -4.95 -5.59 -8.45
N HIS A 49 -3.77 -5.83 -9.03
CA HIS A 49 -2.60 -5.00 -8.78
C HIS A 49 -2.83 -3.55 -9.25
N ALA A 50 -3.57 -3.33 -10.34
CA ALA A 50 -3.97 -1.98 -10.78
C ALA A 50 -4.92 -1.31 -9.79
N VAL A 51 -5.91 -2.03 -9.26
CA VAL A 51 -6.80 -1.53 -8.18
C VAL A 51 -5.99 -1.18 -6.94
N MET A 52 -5.03 -2.04 -6.54
CA MET A 52 -4.12 -1.75 -5.43
C MET A 52 -3.27 -0.51 -5.71
N THR A 53 -2.72 -0.36 -6.92
CA THR A 53 -1.90 0.81 -7.30
C THR A 53 -2.70 2.09 -7.21
N PHE A 54 -3.91 2.08 -7.78
CA PHE A 54 -4.81 3.22 -7.73
C PHE A 54 -5.21 3.55 -6.29
N GLY A 55 -5.54 2.54 -5.49
CA GLY A 55 -5.82 2.71 -4.06
C GLY A 55 -4.65 3.32 -3.30
N SER A 56 -3.42 2.88 -3.55
CA SER A 56 -2.20 3.44 -2.96
C SER A 56 -1.96 4.89 -3.37
N LEU A 57 -2.17 5.24 -4.65
CA LEU A 57 -2.06 6.63 -5.13
C LEU A 57 -3.06 7.55 -4.42
N VAL A 58 -4.32 7.12 -4.33
CA VAL A 58 -5.37 7.90 -3.64
C VAL A 58 -5.06 8.00 -2.13
N ALA A 59 -4.52 6.93 -1.53
CA ALA A 59 -4.07 6.97 -0.14
C ALA A 59 -2.94 7.99 0.07
N MET A 60 -1.94 8.05 -0.82
CA MET A 60 -0.86 9.03 -0.75
C MET A 60 -1.39 10.46 -0.87
N GLN A 61 -2.26 10.74 -1.85
CA GLN A 61 -2.86 12.07 -2.03
C GLN A 61 -3.66 12.54 -0.81
N THR A 62 -4.42 11.62 -0.20
CA THR A 62 -5.18 11.95 1.01
C THR A 62 -4.29 12.08 2.24
N GLY A 63 -3.15 11.39 2.30
CA GLY A 63 -2.16 11.57 3.36
C GLY A 63 -1.43 12.91 3.27
N GLU A 64 -1.06 13.31 2.05
CA GLU A 64 -0.44 14.62 1.78
C GLU A 64 -1.38 15.78 2.14
N SER A 65 -2.68 15.62 1.87
CA SER A 65 -3.70 16.60 2.27
C SER A 65 -3.80 16.79 3.80
N ASP A 66 -3.40 15.77 4.57
CA ASP A 66 -3.43 15.74 6.03
C ASP A 66 -2.08 16.20 6.65
N LEU A 67 -1.03 16.37 5.84
CA LEU A 67 0.35 16.62 6.27
C LEU A 67 0.50 17.87 7.16
N ASP A 68 0.04 19.03 6.68
CA ASP A 68 0.13 20.33 7.35
C ASP A 68 -0.53 20.33 8.75
N VAL A 69 -1.53 19.48 8.94
CA VAL A 69 -2.27 19.34 10.20
C VAL A 69 -1.49 18.42 11.14
N VAL A 70 -0.95 17.32 10.64
CA VAL A 70 -0.22 16.31 11.44
C VAL A 70 1.17 16.79 11.86
N GLU A 71 1.89 17.53 11.01
CA GLU A 71 3.26 18.02 11.32
C GLU A 71 3.32 19.04 12.47
N LYS A 72 2.17 19.59 12.86
CA LYS A 72 2.04 20.47 14.04
C LYS A 72 2.23 19.70 15.34
N VAL A 73 1.91 18.41 15.35
CA VAL A 73 1.90 17.57 16.57
C VAL A 73 2.89 16.42 16.52
N VAL A 74 3.29 15.97 15.33
CA VAL A 74 4.29 14.91 15.11
C VAL A 74 5.53 15.46 14.43
N ASN A 75 6.70 14.92 14.77
CA ASN A 75 7.95 15.25 14.11
C ASN A 75 7.92 14.84 12.62
N LYS A 76 8.28 15.78 11.74
CA LYS A 76 8.34 15.56 10.29
C LYS A 76 9.15 14.32 9.89
N SER A 77 10.25 14.02 10.58
CA SER A 77 11.06 12.82 10.31
C SER A 77 10.25 11.52 10.39
N LYS A 78 9.30 11.42 11.33
CA LYS A 78 8.46 10.23 11.51
C LYS A 78 7.38 10.13 10.44
N ILE A 79 6.91 11.27 9.95
CA ILE A 79 5.97 11.32 8.83
C ILE A 79 6.68 10.88 7.56
N THR A 80 7.89 11.40 7.32
CA THR A 80 8.72 11.02 6.17
C THR A 80 9.07 9.52 6.16
N GLU A 81 9.39 8.91 7.31
CA GLU A 81 9.59 7.45 7.41
C GLU A 81 8.37 6.65 6.87
N HIS A 82 7.16 7.10 7.18
CA HIS A 82 5.93 6.48 6.67
C HIS A 82 5.71 6.77 5.18
N GLU A 83 5.93 8.01 4.73
CA GLU A 83 5.79 8.42 3.34
C GLU A 83 6.75 7.66 2.41
N GLU A 84 8.03 7.56 2.78
CA GLU A 84 9.05 6.83 2.01
C GLU A 84 8.71 5.33 1.91
N ALA A 85 8.23 4.72 3.00
CA ALA A 85 7.77 3.34 2.99
C ALA A 85 6.54 3.14 2.10
N ALA A 86 5.58 4.08 2.14
CA ALA A 86 4.39 4.05 1.29
C ALA A 86 4.74 4.23 -0.21
N GLU A 87 5.70 5.11 -0.52
CA GLU A 87 6.20 5.31 -1.88
C GLU A 87 6.92 4.06 -2.40
N LEU A 88 7.77 3.43 -1.58
CA LEU A 88 8.44 2.18 -1.94
C LEU A 88 7.43 1.06 -2.22
N PHE A 89 6.39 0.93 -1.38
CA PHE A 89 5.28 0.01 -1.61
C PHE A 89 4.55 0.30 -2.92
N LEU A 90 4.23 1.57 -3.22
CA LEU A 90 3.58 1.97 -4.46
C LEU A 90 4.40 1.54 -5.68
N TRP A 91 5.69 1.88 -5.72
CA TRP A 91 6.54 1.55 -6.87
C TRP A 91 6.76 0.04 -7.02
N ALA A 92 6.94 -0.69 -5.93
CA ALA A 92 7.00 -2.15 -5.97
C ALA A 92 5.71 -2.74 -6.56
N ASN A 93 4.55 -2.18 -6.21
CA ASN A 93 3.27 -2.61 -6.75
C ASN A 93 3.09 -2.25 -8.23
N VAL A 94 3.49 -1.04 -8.65
CA VAL A 94 3.49 -0.66 -10.08
C VAL A 94 4.32 -1.64 -10.90
N MET A 95 5.52 -1.97 -10.44
CA MET A 95 6.38 -2.96 -11.11
C MET A 95 5.73 -4.34 -11.16
N THR A 96 5.09 -4.77 -10.06
CA THR A 96 4.38 -6.05 -9.99
C THR A 96 3.19 -6.10 -10.97
N MET A 97 2.42 -5.01 -11.08
CA MET A 97 1.33 -4.86 -12.04
C MET A 97 1.83 -5.03 -13.49
N LEU A 98 2.95 -4.37 -13.84
CA LEU A 98 3.54 -4.48 -15.17
C LEU A 98 4.02 -5.91 -15.46
N LEU A 99 4.65 -6.58 -14.49
CA LEU A 99 5.06 -7.98 -14.63
C LEU A 99 3.86 -8.91 -14.83
N ALA A 100 2.76 -8.69 -14.12
CA ALA A 100 1.52 -9.44 -14.30
C ALA A 100 0.92 -9.25 -15.71
N LEU A 101 0.94 -8.01 -16.23
CA LEU A 101 0.51 -7.72 -17.61
C LEU A 101 1.40 -8.45 -18.62
N VAL A 102 2.72 -8.36 -18.47
CA VAL A 102 3.68 -9.06 -19.34
C VAL A 102 3.45 -10.57 -19.28
N ALA A 103 3.25 -11.15 -18.09
CA ALA A 103 2.95 -12.58 -17.93
C ALA A 103 1.68 -13.00 -18.69
N ALA A 104 0.66 -12.14 -18.73
CA ALA A 104 -0.60 -12.41 -19.45
C ALA A 104 -0.43 -12.37 -20.98
N ILE A 105 0.35 -11.42 -21.50
CA ILE A 105 0.47 -11.15 -22.95
C ILE A 105 1.68 -11.80 -23.62
N ALA A 106 2.67 -12.30 -22.87
CA ALA A 106 3.91 -12.87 -23.41
C ALA A 106 3.64 -13.94 -24.48
N GLU A 107 4.27 -13.85 -25.65
CA GLU A 107 4.02 -14.79 -26.74
C GLU A 107 4.46 -16.22 -26.39
N ASN A 108 5.56 -16.35 -25.64
CA ASN A 108 6.14 -17.62 -25.24
C ASN A 108 5.66 -18.05 -23.83
N GLU A 109 5.11 -19.26 -23.71
CA GLU A 109 4.62 -19.84 -22.45
C GLU A 109 5.69 -19.88 -21.34
N LYS A 110 6.93 -20.25 -21.68
CA LYS A 110 8.03 -20.31 -20.70
C LYS A 110 8.37 -18.92 -20.17
N GLN A 111 8.42 -17.92 -21.05
CA GLN A 111 8.68 -16.54 -20.64
C GLN A 111 7.55 -16.00 -19.78
N GLY A 112 6.29 -16.23 -20.19
CA GLY A 112 5.12 -15.83 -19.40
C GLY A 112 5.14 -16.43 -17.99
N LEU A 113 5.51 -17.72 -17.85
CA LEU A 113 5.64 -18.37 -16.54
C LEU A 113 6.79 -17.77 -15.71
N GLN A 114 7.92 -17.42 -16.32
CA GLN A 114 9.01 -16.74 -15.62
C GLN A 114 8.57 -15.39 -15.06
N PHE A 115 7.88 -14.57 -15.86
CA PHE A 115 7.33 -13.29 -15.41
C PHE A 115 6.29 -13.47 -14.31
N ALA A 116 5.45 -14.50 -14.40
CA ALA A 116 4.49 -14.86 -13.35
C ALA A 116 5.18 -15.21 -12.01
N ILE A 117 6.27 -15.98 -12.05
CA ILE A 117 7.06 -16.32 -10.86
C ILE A 117 7.70 -15.07 -10.26
N ILE A 118 8.36 -14.24 -11.08
CA ILE A 118 8.98 -12.99 -10.62
C ILE A 118 7.91 -12.05 -10.03
N CYS A 119 6.75 -11.92 -10.69
CA CYS A 119 5.61 -11.17 -10.20
C CYS A 119 5.13 -11.68 -8.83
N THR A 120 5.05 -13.00 -8.64
CA THR A 120 4.63 -13.59 -7.36
C THR A 120 5.61 -13.29 -6.24
N VAL A 121 6.92 -13.39 -6.51
CA VAL A 121 7.97 -13.04 -5.54
C VAL A 121 7.91 -11.54 -5.21
N LEU A 122 7.79 -10.68 -6.22
CA LEU A 122 7.71 -9.23 -6.02
C LEU A 122 6.42 -8.82 -5.30
N SER A 123 5.31 -9.52 -5.53
CA SER A 123 4.05 -9.35 -4.79
C SER A 123 4.25 -9.66 -3.30
N ALA A 124 4.98 -10.72 -2.96
CA ALA A 124 5.31 -11.03 -1.56
C ALA A 124 6.21 -9.96 -0.91
N VAL A 125 7.17 -9.42 -1.66
CA VAL A 125 7.96 -8.26 -1.21
C VAL A 125 7.06 -7.03 -1.03
N GLY A 126 6.13 -6.78 -1.94
CA GLY A 126 5.13 -5.72 -1.81
C GLY A 126 4.25 -5.87 -0.57
N ALA A 127 3.87 -7.10 -0.20
CA ALA A 127 3.15 -7.37 1.03
C ALA A 127 3.95 -6.98 2.28
N PHE A 128 5.25 -7.32 2.30
CA PHE A 128 6.16 -6.91 3.37
C PHE A 128 6.25 -5.38 3.48
N LEU A 129 6.46 -4.69 2.35
CA LEU A 129 6.52 -3.23 2.29
C LEU A 129 5.21 -2.57 2.75
N ALA A 130 4.06 -3.15 2.41
CA ALA A 130 2.77 -2.66 2.87
C ALA A 130 2.61 -2.78 4.39
N ILE A 131 3.09 -3.89 4.98
CA ILE A 131 3.09 -4.09 6.43
C ILE A 131 4.01 -3.08 7.11
N GLU A 132 5.20 -2.83 6.54
CA GLU A 132 6.14 -1.84 7.05
C GLU A 132 5.57 -0.41 7.00
N ALA A 133 4.98 0.00 5.88
CA ALA A 133 4.30 1.30 5.77
C ALA A 133 3.13 1.40 6.77
N GLY A 134 2.39 0.31 6.96
CA GLY A 134 1.32 0.20 7.96
C GLY A 134 1.83 0.30 9.41
N ASP A 135 2.98 -0.27 9.73
CA ASP A 135 3.61 -0.17 11.06
C ASP A 135 4.06 1.26 11.37
N TYR A 136 4.71 1.94 10.41
CA TYR A 136 5.02 3.36 10.56
C TYR A 136 3.75 4.21 10.72
N GLY A 137 2.70 3.95 9.92
CA GLY A 137 1.41 4.61 10.05
C GLY A 137 0.74 4.37 11.41
N GLY A 138 0.81 3.14 11.92
CA GLY A 138 0.34 2.78 13.26
C GLY A 138 1.12 3.52 14.35
N LYS A 139 2.44 3.61 14.24
CA LYS A 139 3.29 4.40 15.17
C LYS A 139 2.93 5.89 15.13
N LEU A 140 2.66 6.47 13.95
CA LEU A 140 2.19 7.85 13.83
C LEU A 140 0.92 8.08 14.65
N VAL A 141 -0.07 7.20 14.53
CA VAL A 141 -1.35 7.35 15.25
C VAL A 141 -1.21 7.06 16.74
N TYR A 142 -0.62 5.93 17.11
CA TYR A 142 -0.68 5.41 18.49
C TYR A 142 0.51 5.81 19.36
N LYS A 143 1.71 5.96 18.79
CA LYS A 143 2.92 6.35 19.54
C LYS A 143 3.14 7.86 19.52
N TYR A 144 3.10 8.47 18.33
CA TYR A 144 3.38 9.90 18.16
C TYR A 144 2.12 10.77 18.26
N GLY A 145 0.94 10.15 18.17
CA GLY A 145 -0.34 10.80 18.45
C GLY A 145 -0.83 11.71 17.33
N ALA A 146 -0.56 11.38 16.07
CA ALA A 146 -1.04 12.07 14.87
C ALA A 146 -2.58 12.25 14.87
N GLY A 147 -3.33 11.29 15.42
CA GLY A 147 -4.79 11.37 15.54
C GLY A 147 -5.28 12.56 16.39
N ARG A 148 -4.45 13.11 17.29
CA ARG A 148 -4.80 14.29 18.09
C ARG A 148 -4.98 15.55 17.24
N ALA A 149 -4.32 15.63 16.09
CA ALA A 149 -4.41 16.76 15.17
C ALA A 149 -5.85 16.98 14.65
N PHE A 150 -6.63 15.90 14.55
CA PHE A 150 -8.01 15.91 14.05
C PHE A 150 -9.07 15.90 15.18
N SER A 151 -8.65 15.99 16.45
CA SER A 151 -9.57 16.09 17.60
C SER A 151 -9.10 17.11 18.64
N PRO A 152 -9.01 18.42 18.30
CA PRO A 152 -8.46 19.44 19.20
C PRO A 152 -9.34 19.71 20.43
N SER A 153 -10.65 19.50 20.32
CA SER A 153 -11.65 19.82 21.36
C SER A 153 -11.50 18.97 22.63
N LYS A 154 -10.84 17.81 22.56
CA LYS A 154 -10.52 16.97 23.73
C LYS A 154 -9.27 17.45 24.50
N TYR A 155 -8.46 18.35 23.92
CA TYR A 155 -7.12 18.67 24.43
C TYR A 155 -6.80 20.18 24.49
N GLY A 156 -7.79 21.09 24.46
CA GLY A 156 -7.57 22.53 24.64
C GLY A 156 -7.31 23.34 23.35
N GLY A 157 -7.21 22.68 22.19
CA GLY A 157 -6.92 23.33 20.91
C GLY A 157 -5.50 23.02 20.41
N ILE A 158 -5.24 23.32 19.13
CA ILE A 158 -3.97 22.94 18.46
C ILE A 158 -2.75 23.64 19.10
N ALA A 159 -2.93 24.83 19.67
CA ALA A 159 -1.87 25.63 20.29
C ALA A 159 -1.33 25.01 21.60
N ASP A 160 -2.12 24.16 22.26
CA ASP A 160 -1.77 23.59 23.56
C ASP A 160 -1.15 22.19 23.45
N LEU A 161 -1.01 21.65 22.23
CA LEU A 161 -0.46 20.32 22.03
C LEU A 161 1.07 20.37 21.98
N PRO A 162 1.78 19.78 22.98
CA PRO A 162 3.23 19.63 22.88
C PRO A 162 3.54 18.69 21.70
N LYS A 163 4.51 19.08 20.86
CA LYS A 163 5.05 18.19 19.83
C LYS A 163 5.57 16.92 20.50
N SER A 164 5.31 15.75 19.90
CA SER A 164 5.91 14.50 20.38
C SER A 164 7.44 14.61 20.28
N VAL A 165 8.12 14.60 21.43
CA VAL A 165 9.57 14.54 21.51
C VAL A 165 9.94 13.06 21.49
N ASP A 166 10.17 12.50 20.29
CA ASP A 166 10.87 11.23 20.01
C ASP A 166 11.02 11.01 18.50
#